data_AF-A0A1M3BQ56-F1
#
_entry.id   AF-A0A1M3BQ56-F1
#
_cell.length_a   1.000
_cell.length_b   1.000
_cell.length_c   1.000
_cell.angle_alpha   90.00
_cell.angle_beta   90.00
_cell.angle_gamma   90.00
#
_symmetry.space_group_name_H-M   'P 1'
#
loop_
_entity.id
_entity.type
_entity.pdbx_description
1 polymer ?
#
loop_
_entity_poly.entity_id
_entity_poly.type
_entity_poly.pdbx_seq_one_letter_code
_entity_poly.pdbx_strand_id
1 'polypeptide(L)'
;MALAVQIAIEPARRAYDDETRERLTELLGEAGRIGAPTRTMPWARADVLVQPFRGSATVAVPVPCGYDLEIAATNYFRSVPDGEVPLVFHFNGSVYYTGDDGRLQIVQISWEESADFRMPIAAWQRMIDAYYPNRGWVPAGAETIERLRRFKLEHGLPSYEAALERLLDEGSAR
;
A
#
# COMPACT_ATOMS: atom_id res chain seq x y z
N MET A 1 0.88 4.11 -26.27
CA MET A 1 -0.25 4.48 -25.39
C MET A 1 0.32 4.93 -24.05
N ALA A 2 -0.23 5.97 -23.45
CA ALA A 2 0.13 6.41 -22.10
C ALA A 2 -0.99 6.03 -21.13
N LEU A 3 -0.66 5.32 -20.07
CA LEU A 3 -1.63 4.75 -19.13
C LEU A 3 -1.24 5.14 -17.70
N ALA A 4 -2.12 5.86 -17.02
CA ALA A 4 -2.10 6.05 -15.59
C ALA A 4 -3.00 5.00 -14.91
N VAL A 5 -2.48 4.41 -13.84
CA VAL A 5 -3.16 3.37 -13.06
C VAL A 5 -3.23 3.83 -11.62
N GLN A 6 -4.44 3.99 -11.10
CA GLN A 6 -4.68 4.21 -9.67
C GLN A 6 -5.15 2.90 -9.05
N ILE A 7 -4.53 2.49 -7.95
CA ILE A 7 -4.80 1.23 -7.28
C ILE A 7 -5.30 1.54 -5.88
N ALA A 8 -6.44 0.96 -5.53
CA ALA A 8 -7.03 1.11 -4.23
C ALA A 8 -7.51 -0.23 -3.67
N ILE A 9 -7.63 -0.29 -2.35
CA ILE A 9 -8.17 -1.43 -1.61
C ILE A 9 -9.65 -1.16 -1.35
N GLU A 10 -10.49 -2.19 -1.45
CA GLU A 10 -11.92 -2.12 -1.12
C GLU A 10 -12.26 -3.02 0.09
N PRO A 11 -11.94 -2.60 1.33
CA PRO A 11 -12.06 -3.47 2.50
C PRO A 11 -13.47 -4.06 2.70
N ALA A 12 -14.52 -3.35 2.28
CA ALA A 12 -15.92 -3.83 2.30
C ALA A 12 -16.14 -5.13 1.53
N ARG A 13 -15.33 -5.41 0.50
CA ARG A 13 -15.49 -6.58 -0.37
C ARG A 13 -14.86 -7.85 0.19
N ARG A 14 -14.33 -7.78 1.42
CA ARG A 14 -13.74 -8.89 2.15
C ARG A 14 -14.48 -9.11 3.46
N ALA A 15 -14.73 -10.39 3.78
CA ALA A 15 -15.14 -10.80 5.12
C ALA A 15 -13.90 -10.92 6.03
N TYR A 16 -14.07 -10.56 7.30
CA TYR A 16 -13.03 -10.63 8.32
C TYR A 16 -13.53 -11.50 9.47
N ASP A 17 -12.65 -12.25 10.11
CA ASP A 17 -12.92 -12.90 11.40
C ASP A 17 -12.87 -11.87 12.54
N ASP A 18 -13.20 -12.30 13.76
CA ASP A 18 -13.30 -11.40 14.91
C ASP A 18 -11.94 -10.79 15.28
N GLU A 19 -10.87 -11.58 15.23
CA GLU A 19 -9.50 -11.14 15.54
C GLU A 19 -8.99 -10.11 14.52
N THR A 20 -9.19 -10.34 13.22
CA THR A 20 -8.82 -9.40 12.17
C THR A 20 -9.63 -8.10 12.30
N ARG A 21 -10.92 -8.19 12.68
CA ARG A 21 -11.74 -6.99 12.91
C ARG A 21 -11.20 -6.15 14.05
N GLU A 22 -10.78 -6.76 15.15
CA GLU A 22 -10.17 -6.06 16.28
C GLU A 22 -8.92 -5.28 15.82
N ARG A 23 -8.02 -5.93 15.07
CA ARG A 23 -6.80 -5.31 14.49
C ARG A 23 -7.08 -4.19 13.50
N LEU A 24 -8.26 -4.16 12.88
CA LEU A 24 -8.67 -3.14 11.91
C LEU A 24 -9.41 -1.96 12.56
N THR A 25 -9.75 -2.05 13.85
CA THR A 25 -10.51 -1.01 14.57
C THR A 25 -9.81 0.34 14.55
N GLU A 26 -8.48 0.37 14.67
CA GLU A 26 -7.71 1.63 14.59
C GLU A 26 -7.75 2.26 13.19
N LEU A 27 -7.91 1.46 12.12
CA LEU A 27 -7.91 1.91 10.72
C LEU A 27 -9.30 2.30 10.22
N LEU A 28 -10.33 1.63 10.73
CA LEU A 28 -11.72 1.83 10.32
C LEU A 28 -12.51 2.71 11.32
N GLY A 29 -11.91 3.01 12.47
CA GLY A 29 -12.54 3.65 13.63
C GLY A 29 -13.48 2.71 14.40
N GLU A 30 -14.10 3.21 15.48
CA GLU A 30 -15.23 2.53 16.20
C GLU A 30 -16.47 2.28 15.31
N ALA A 31 -16.42 2.65 14.03
CA ALA A 31 -17.48 2.46 13.06
C ALA A 31 -17.56 1.01 12.54
N GLY A 32 -17.71 0.07 13.46
CA GLY A 32 -18.54 -1.12 13.26
C GLY A 32 -20.03 -0.77 13.07
N ARG A 33 -20.35 0.31 12.35
CA ARG A 33 -21.71 0.56 11.86
C ARG A 33 -21.84 -0.07 10.48
N ILE A 34 -22.44 -1.25 10.49
CA ILE A 34 -23.09 -1.88 9.35
C ILE A 34 -23.78 -0.78 8.51
N GLY A 35 -23.31 -0.57 7.28
CA GLY A 35 -23.98 0.29 6.28
C GLY A 35 -23.29 1.59 5.88
N ALA A 36 -22.16 1.99 6.47
CA ALA A 36 -21.35 3.06 5.87
C ALA A 36 -20.50 2.46 4.73
N PRO A 37 -20.48 3.04 3.51
CA PRO A 37 -19.64 2.54 2.43
C PRO A 37 -18.20 2.58 2.90
N THR A 38 -17.58 1.42 3.11
CA THR A 38 -16.18 1.34 3.50
C THR A 38 -15.40 2.01 2.38
N ARG A 39 -14.86 3.19 2.69
CA ARG A 39 -14.22 4.10 1.74
C ARG A 39 -13.11 3.34 1.02
N THR A 40 -13.16 3.32 -0.31
CA THR A 40 -12.06 2.87 -1.16
C THR A 40 -10.77 3.52 -0.66
N MET A 41 -9.77 2.71 -0.32
CA MET A 41 -8.54 3.15 0.32
C MET A 41 -7.43 3.24 -0.72
N PRO A 42 -6.97 4.44 -1.11
CA PRO A 42 -5.87 4.57 -2.06
C PRO A 42 -4.62 3.84 -1.55
N TRP A 43 -4.00 3.05 -2.42
CA TRP A 43 -2.77 2.35 -2.11
C TRP A 43 -1.59 2.87 -2.92
N ALA A 44 -1.70 2.85 -4.25
CA ALA A 44 -0.59 3.18 -5.13
C ALA A 44 -1.05 3.82 -6.43
N ARG A 45 -0.11 4.50 -7.08
CA ARG A 45 -0.26 5.00 -8.44
C ARG A 45 0.95 4.59 -9.26
N ALA A 46 0.72 4.21 -10.51
CA ALA A 46 1.76 3.92 -11.49
C ALA A 46 1.39 4.54 -12.84
N ASP A 47 2.39 5.05 -13.56
CA ASP A 47 2.22 5.56 -14.91
C ASP A 47 3.09 4.70 -15.86
N VAL A 48 2.50 4.22 -16.96
CA VAL A 48 3.09 3.24 -17.87
C VAL A 48 2.98 3.72 -19.31
N LEU A 49 4.11 3.70 -20.02
CA LEU A 49 4.15 3.89 -21.46
C LEU A 49 4.11 2.53 -22.14
N VAL A 50 2.99 2.23 -22.80
CA VAL A 50 2.80 0.99 -23.56
C VAL A 50 3.31 1.18 -24.98
N GLN A 51 4.23 0.30 -25.38
CA GLN A 51 4.81 0.27 -26.72
C GLN A 51 3.74 0.03 -27.81
N PRO A 52 4.00 0.36 -29.08
CA PRO A 52 3.05 0.11 -30.16
C PRO A 52 2.63 -1.36 -30.23
N PHE A 53 1.33 -1.63 -30.37
CA PHE A 53 0.79 -2.98 -30.48
C PHE A 53 -0.44 -3.00 -31.41
N ARG A 54 -0.86 -4.21 -31.79
CA ARG A 54 -2.11 -4.45 -32.53
C ARG A 54 -2.94 -5.47 -31.76
N GLY A 55 -4.24 -5.23 -31.62
CA GLY A 55 -5.13 -6.10 -30.85
C GLY A 55 -4.91 -5.95 -29.35
N SER A 56 -4.08 -6.80 -28.75
CA SER A 56 -3.81 -6.81 -27.30
C SER A 56 -2.31 -6.74 -26.99
N ALA A 57 -1.98 -6.24 -25.79
CA ALA A 57 -0.63 -6.21 -25.26
C ALA A 57 -0.64 -6.55 -23.77
N THR A 58 0.44 -7.20 -23.30
CA THR A 58 0.73 -7.38 -21.89
C THR A 58 1.86 -6.45 -21.51
N VAL A 59 1.65 -5.64 -20.48
CA VAL A 59 2.63 -4.68 -19.98
C VAL A 59 2.78 -4.82 -18.47
N ALA A 60 4.00 -4.68 -17.98
CA ALA A 60 4.24 -4.62 -16.55
C ALA A 60 3.85 -3.24 -16.01
N VAL A 61 3.05 -3.22 -14.94
CA VAL A 61 2.74 -2.02 -14.18
C VAL A 61 3.59 -2.04 -12.90
N PRO A 62 4.64 -1.22 -12.80
CA PRO A 62 5.48 -1.21 -11.60
C PRO A 62 4.72 -0.53 -10.46
N VAL A 63 4.21 -1.32 -9.53
CA VAL A 63 3.51 -0.81 -8.34
C VAL A 63 4.55 -0.51 -7.26
N PRO A 64 4.75 0.76 -6.86
CA PRO A 64 5.65 1.09 -5.78
C PRO A 64 5.08 0.58 -4.45
N CYS A 65 5.67 -0.48 -3.93
CA CYS A 65 5.31 -1.05 -2.63
C CYS A 65 6.23 -0.50 -1.55
N GLY A 66 5.77 0.52 -0.83
CA GLY A 66 6.47 1.06 0.34
C GLY A 66 6.16 0.26 1.61
N TYR A 67 7.08 0.33 2.57
CA TYR A 67 6.87 -0.17 3.93
C TYR A 67 6.79 1.01 4.91
N ASP A 68 5.75 1.80 4.77
CA ASP A 68 5.46 2.91 5.68
C ASP A 68 4.30 2.54 6.59
N LEU A 69 4.60 2.44 7.90
CA LEU A 69 3.67 2.11 8.96
C LEU A 69 2.58 3.16 9.19
N GLU A 70 2.73 4.38 8.70
CA GLU A 70 1.71 5.43 8.87
C GLU A 70 0.69 5.44 7.72
N ILE A 71 0.96 4.70 6.64
CA ILE A 71 0.02 4.61 5.51
C ILE A 71 -1.06 3.56 5.83
N ALA A 72 -2.32 3.99 5.75
CA ALA A 72 -3.49 3.15 6.03
C ALA A 72 -3.47 1.82 5.25
N ALA A 73 -3.03 1.83 3.99
CA ALA A 73 -2.88 0.63 3.17
C ALA A 73 -1.87 -0.38 3.75
N THR A 74 -0.71 0.08 4.22
CA THR A 74 0.30 -0.79 4.84
C THR A 74 -0.21 -1.40 6.14
N ASN A 75 -0.89 -0.61 6.97
CA ASN A 75 -1.49 -1.12 8.20
C ASN A 75 -2.60 -2.12 7.90
N TYR A 76 -3.43 -1.87 6.89
CA TYR A 76 -4.43 -2.83 6.44
C TYR A 76 -3.78 -4.16 6.04
N PHE A 77 -2.71 -4.13 5.23
CA PHE A 77 -1.99 -5.35 4.84
C PHE A 77 -1.39 -6.10 6.03
N ARG A 78 -0.93 -5.42 7.08
CA ARG A 78 -0.44 -6.05 8.32
C ARG A 78 -1.56 -6.68 9.15
N SER A 79 -2.71 -6.02 9.21
CA SER A 79 -3.84 -6.50 10.01
C SER A 79 -4.50 -7.73 9.41
N VAL A 80 -4.30 -7.99 8.10
CA VAL A 80 -4.84 -9.14 7.39
C VAL A 80 -3.81 -10.30 7.37
N PRO A 81 -4.05 -11.41 8.08
CA PRO A 81 -3.07 -12.49 8.19
C PRO A 81 -3.06 -13.43 6.97
N ASP A 82 -4.20 -13.65 6.31
CA ASP A 82 -4.36 -14.64 5.24
C ASP A 82 -5.35 -14.21 4.15
N GLY A 83 -5.60 -15.09 3.17
CA GLY A 83 -6.61 -14.89 2.13
C GLY A 83 -6.25 -13.81 1.11
N GLU A 84 -7.27 -13.08 0.67
CA GLU A 84 -7.17 -12.18 -0.48
C GLU A 84 -7.51 -10.73 -0.13
N VAL A 85 -6.75 -9.78 -0.65
CA VAL A 85 -7.05 -8.35 -0.56
C VAL A 85 -7.79 -7.91 -1.83
N PRO A 86 -9.03 -7.37 -1.71
CA PRO A 86 -9.75 -6.86 -2.86
C PRO A 86 -9.14 -5.53 -3.31
N LEU A 87 -8.55 -5.53 -4.49
CA LEU A 87 -8.00 -4.36 -5.16
C LEU A 87 -8.90 -3.96 -6.33
N VAL A 88 -9.02 -2.65 -6.53
CA VAL A 88 -9.61 -2.05 -7.72
C VAL A 88 -8.55 -1.19 -8.42
N PHE A 89 -8.46 -1.36 -9.74
CA PHE A 89 -7.58 -0.62 -10.62
C PHE A 89 -8.44 0.32 -11.44
N HIS A 90 -8.18 1.62 -11.37
CA HIS A 90 -8.80 2.63 -12.23
C HIS A 90 -7.79 3.09 -13.27
N PHE A 91 -8.20 3.04 -14.54
CA PHE A 91 -7.36 3.42 -15.66
C PHE A 91 -7.73 4.81 -16.18
N ASN A 92 -6.72 5.58 -16.54
CA ASN A 92 -6.88 6.84 -17.24
C ASN A 92 -5.70 7.01 -18.20
N GLY A 93 -5.86 7.73 -19.30
CA GLY A 93 -4.75 7.95 -20.21
C GLY A 93 -5.19 8.18 -21.64
N SER A 94 -4.26 7.95 -22.57
CA SER A 94 -4.43 8.29 -23.97
C SER A 94 -3.91 7.19 -24.89
N VAL A 95 -4.77 6.81 -25.83
CA VAL A 95 -4.45 5.89 -26.93
C VAL A 95 -4.16 6.73 -28.17
N TYR A 96 -3.00 6.48 -28.77
CA TYR A 96 -2.56 7.09 -30.02
C TYR A 96 -2.61 6.01 -31.10
N TYR A 97 -3.30 6.27 -32.20
CA TYR A 97 -3.41 5.32 -33.30
C TYR A 97 -3.49 6.06 -34.64
N THR A 98 -3.15 5.35 -35.71
CA THR A 98 -3.33 5.85 -37.07
C THR A 98 -4.72 5.43 -37.56
N GLY A 99 -5.54 6.39 -37.93
CA GLY A 99 -6.87 6.14 -38.50
C GLY A 99 -6.79 5.61 -39.93
N ASP A 100 -7.94 5.18 -40.48
CA ASP A 100 -8.04 4.63 -41.84
C ASP A 100 -7.62 5.66 -42.92
N ASP A 101 -7.71 6.95 -42.61
CA ASP A 101 -7.27 8.07 -43.45
C ASP A 101 -5.76 8.39 -43.34
N GLY A 102 -5.01 7.58 -42.58
CA GLY A 102 -3.58 7.74 -42.35
C GLY A 102 -3.22 8.83 -41.34
N ARG A 103 -4.20 9.52 -40.73
CA ARG A 103 -3.94 10.60 -39.76
C ARG A 103 -3.74 10.04 -38.36
N LEU A 104 -2.91 10.72 -37.57
CA LEU A 104 -2.77 10.43 -36.14
C LEU A 104 -4.04 10.87 -35.40
N GLN A 105 -4.63 9.93 -34.67
CA GLN A 105 -5.79 10.13 -33.82
C GLN A 105 -5.42 9.90 -32.36
N ILE A 106 -6.13 10.57 -31.46
CA ILE A 106 -5.97 10.45 -30.02
C ILE A 106 -7.34 10.21 -29.40
N VAL A 107 -7.46 9.17 -28.59
CA VAL A 107 -8.65 8.89 -27.77
C VAL A 107 -8.24 8.83 -26.30
N GLN A 108 -9.08 9.37 -25.43
CA GLN A 108 -8.90 9.26 -23.98
C GLN A 108 -9.47 7.93 -23.49
N ILE A 109 -8.78 7.30 -22.54
CA ILE A 109 -9.30 6.16 -21.80
C ILE A 109 -10.34 6.69 -20.82
N SER A 110 -11.56 6.14 -20.86
CA SER A 110 -12.64 6.53 -19.95
C SER A 110 -12.26 6.21 -18.50
N TRP A 111 -12.66 7.07 -17.57
CA TRP A 111 -12.53 6.84 -16.13
C TRP A 111 -13.35 5.65 -15.61
N GLU A 112 -14.28 5.14 -16.41
CA GLU A 112 -15.07 3.93 -16.10
C GLU A 112 -14.28 2.64 -16.35
N GLU A 113 -13.17 2.71 -17.10
CA GLU A 113 -12.29 1.57 -17.34
C GLU A 113 -11.62 1.17 -16.03
N SER A 114 -12.06 0.03 -15.49
CA SER A 114 -11.58 -0.48 -14.21
C SER A 114 -11.46 -2.00 -14.23
N ALA A 115 -10.62 -2.52 -13.34
CA ALA A 115 -10.45 -3.94 -13.14
C ALA A 115 -10.42 -4.29 -11.65
N ASP A 116 -11.16 -5.32 -11.28
CA ASP A 116 -11.13 -5.90 -9.95
C ASP A 116 -10.08 -7.02 -9.89
N PHE A 117 -9.30 -7.05 -8.82
CA PHE A 117 -8.33 -8.11 -8.59
C PHE A 117 -8.29 -8.50 -7.12
N ARG A 118 -8.44 -9.79 -6.84
CA ARG A 118 -8.23 -10.36 -5.51
C ARG A 118 -6.77 -10.79 -5.41
N MET A 119 -5.98 -9.99 -4.69
CA MET A 119 -4.55 -10.25 -4.52
C MET A 119 -4.31 -11.15 -3.30
N PRO A 120 -3.59 -12.27 -3.44
CA PRO A 120 -3.25 -13.09 -2.28
C PRO A 120 -2.38 -12.28 -1.33
N ILE A 121 -2.77 -12.16 -0.06
CA ILE A 121 -1.99 -11.38 0.92
C ILE A 121 -0.57 -11.95 1.06
N ALA A 122 -0.41 -13.26 0.84
CA ALA A 122 0.87 -13.93 0.83
C ALA A 122 1.85 -13.37 -0.21
N ALA A 123 1.36 -12.78 -1.32
CA ALA A 123 2.23 -12.11 -2.29
C ALA A 123 2.87 -10.84 -1.70
N TRP A 124 2.09 -10.06 -0.95
CA TRP A 124 2.59 -8.89 -0.24
C TRP A 124 3.53 -9.30 0.91
N GLN A 125 3.14 -10.29 1.72
CA GLN A 125 3.96 -10.79 2.84
C GLN A 125 5.34 -11.26 2.36
N ARG A 126 5.40 -12.10 1.31
CA ARG A 126 6.67 -12.56 0.71
C ARG A 126 7.53 -11.40 0.20
N MET A 127 6.92 -10.39 -0.41
CA MET A 127 7.62 -9.21 -0.87
C MET A 127 8.21 -8.43 0.32
N ILE A 128 7.42 -8.18 1.37
CA ILE A 128 7.90 -7.53 2.58
C ILE A 128 9.05 -8.31 3.22
N ASP A 129 8.91 -9.62 3.40
CA ASP A 129 9.96 -10.45 3.99
C ASP A 129 11.25 -10.44 3.18
N ALA A 130 11.15 -10.34 1.84
CA ALA A 130 12.30 -10.26 0.96
C ALA A 130 13.05 -8.93 1.04
N TYR A 131 12.35 -7.81 1.22
CA TYR A 131 12.95 -6.47 1.23
C TYR A 131 13.22 -5.92 2.65
N TYR A 132 12.48 -6.38 3.66
CA TYR A 132 12.53 -5.92 5.05
C TYR A 132 12.53 -7.11 6.06
N PRO A 133 13.48 -8.05 5.97
CA PRO A 133 13.49 -9.23 6.84
C PRO A 133 13.68 -8.81 8.31
N ASN A 134 12.77 -9.25 9.18
CA ASN A 134 12.80 -9.03 10.64
C ASN A 134 12.98 -7.55 11.05
N ARG A 135 12.63 -6.60 10.19
CA ARG A 135 12.81 -5.16 10.44
C ARG A 135 11.54 -4.41 10.12
N GLY A 136 11.27 -3.38 10.93
CA GLY A 136 10.22 -2.43 10.63
C GLY A 136 10.73 -1.00 10.56
N TRP A 137 9.99 -0.15 9.84
CA TRP A 137 10.23 1.29 9.81
C TRP A 137 9.21 1.99 10.70
N VAL A 138 9.68 2.59 11.80
CA VAL A 138 8.84 3.45 12.65
C VAL A 138 9.14 4.91 12.29
N PRO A 139 8.24 5.61 11.58
CA PRO A 139 8.41 7.03 11.36
C PRO A 139 8.41 7.80 12.69
N ALA A 140 9.27 8.80 12.79
CA ALA A 140 9.40 9.64 13.97
C ALA A 140 9.78 11.07 13.56
N GLY A 141 9.26 12.05 14.29
CA GLY A 141 9.65 13.45 14.08
C GLY A 141 11.14 13.68 14.35
N ALA A 142 11.73 14.68 13.68
CA ALA A 142 13.17 14.99 13.78
C ALA A 142 13.64 15.18 15.24
N GLU A 143 12.81 15.81 16.08
CA GLU A 143 13.11 16.02 17.49
C GLU A 143 13.13 14.69 18.28
N THR A 144 12.19 13.78 18.02
CA THR A 144 12.17 12.44 18.63
C THR A 144 13.41 11.65 18.25
N ILE A 145 13.83 11.73 16.98
CA ILE A 145 15.05 11.08 16.49
C ILE A 145 16.29 11.64 17.19
N GLU A 146 16.38 12.96 17.36
CA GLU A 146 17.50 13.59 18.05
C GLU A 146 17.53 13.23 19.54
N ARG A 147 16.37 13.18 20.21
CA ARG A 147 16.25 12.69 21.60
C ARG A 147 16.71 11.24 21.73
N LEU A 148 16.29 10.36 20.81
CA LEU A 148 16.72 8.96 20.79
C LEU A 148 18.23 8.84 20.55
N ARG A 149 18.79 9.68 19.68
CA ARG A 149 20.24 9.76 19.45
C ARG A 149 21.01 10.15 20.71
N ARG A 150 20.56 11.17 21.44
CA ARG A 150 21.18 11.60 22.70
C ARG A 150 21.10 10.51 23.75
N PHE A 151 19.91 9.92 23.93
CA PHE A 151 19.71 8.79 24.85
C PHE A 151 20.68 7.64 24.58
N LYS A 152 20.84 7.26 23.30
CA LYS A 152 21.79 6.23 22.87
C LYS A 152 23.23 6.57 23.28
N LEU A 153 23.66 7.82 23.08
CA LEU A 153 25.02 8.28 23.42
C LEU A 153 25.26 8.32 24.93
N GLU A 154 24.31 8.87 25.70
CA GLU A 154 24.40 8.99 27.16
C GLU A 154 24.50 7.63 27.85
N HIS A 155 23.81 6.61 27.30
CA HIS A 155 23.81 5.25 27.84
C HIS A 155 24.84 4.33 27.18
N GLY A 156 25.69 4.85 26.28
CA GLY A 156 26.74 4.07 25.62
C GLY A 156 26.22 2.91 24.76
N LEU A 157 25.02 3.04 24.19
CA LEU A 157 24.34 1.94 23.49
C LEU A 157 24.84 1.79 22.04
N PRO A 158 25.02 0.55 21.56
CA PRO A 158 25.67 0.29 20.27
C PRO A 158 24.76 0.56 19.06
N SER A 159 23.44 0.59 19.24
CA SER A 159 22.47 0.73 18.15
C SER A 159 21.23 1.49 18.62
N TYR A 160 20.42 1.95 17.66
CA TYR A 160 19.10 2.51 17.96
C TYR A 160 18.12 1.44 18.45
N GLU A 161 18.29 0.20 18.01
CA GLU A 161 17.52 -0.96 18.50
C GLU A 161 17.77 -1.17 20.00
N ALA A 162 19.03 -1.20 20.44
CA ALA A 162 19.37 -1.29 21.87
C ALA A 162 18.83 -0.11 22.69
N ALA A 163 18.77 1.09 22.09
CA ALA A 163 18.14 2.25 22.71
C ALA A 163 16.63 2.10 22.87
N LEU A 164 15.95 1.56 21.85
CA LEU A 164 14.51 1.29 21.90
C LEU A 164 14.18 0.15 22.89
N GLU A 165 14.91 -0.97 22.85
CA GLU A 165 14.75 -2.08 23.80
C GLU A 165 14.88 -1.59 25.24
N ARG A 166 15.93 -0.81 25.54
CA ARG A 166 16.14 -0.23 26.87
C ARG A 166 14.96 0.63 27.33
N LEU A 167 14.43 1.48 26.45
CA LEU A 167 13.26 2.33 26.75
C LEU A 167 11.99 1.51 26.97
N LEU A 168 11.78 0.45 26.19
CA LEU A 168 10.64 -0.46 26.32
C LEU A 168 10.71 -1.26 27.63
N ASP A 169 11.89 -1.74 28.00
CA ASP A 169 12.11 -2.44 29.27
C ASP A 169 11.82 -1.52 30.47
N GLU A 170 12.30 -0.27 30.42
CA GLU A 170 12.03 0.73 31.47
C GLU A 170 10.55 1.12 31.55
N GLY A 171 9.87 1.21 30.41
CA GLY A 171 8.44 1.54 30.34
C GLY A 171 7.54 0.39 30.81
N SER A 172 7.93 -0.86 30.54
CA SER A 172 7.19 -2.07 30.89
C SER A 172 7.39 -2.50 32.35
N ALA A 173 8.40 -1.95 33.03
CA ALA A 173 8.66 -2.15 34.46
C ALA A 173 7.84 -1.22 35.38
N ARG A 174 6.97 -0.38 34.82
CA ARG A 174 6.03 0.51 35.54
C ARG A 174 4.63 -0.04 35.53
#